data_AF-C5FCB3-F1
#
_entry.id   AF-C5FCB3-F1
#
_cell.length_a   1.000
_cell.length_b   1.000
_cell.length_c   1.000
_cell.angle_alpha   90.00
_cell.angle_beta   90.00
_cell.angle_gamma   90.00
#
_symmetry.space_group_name_H-M   'P 1'
#
loop_
_entity.id
_entity.type
_entity.pdbx_description
1 polymer ?
#
loop_
_entity_poly.entity_id
_entity_poly.type
_entity_poly.pdbx_seq_one_letter_code
_entity_poly.pdbx_strand_id
1 'polypeptide(L)'
;MRASKILQTASAASHVVPVNQKYTVQSYGIWERIRRAFAVDPTRSNGVPLNAQFRNPAPGALEPQTYDDPVTIPAADIADNPYWKRDVRRAYPQVSVVKQADVVGLLTYGSKAEPKDSLLAGEAGTQQLVQTQQTAEERGLAAHFQEKASSGADVLGTQALAEIAYHCLDAALLFSSVYAGIPYIAMKQVLRDLHLTNSAHLCITTSTKS
;
A
#
# COMPACT_ATOMS: atom_id res chain seq x y z
N MET A 1 -16.07 -25.26 -38.43
CA MET A 1 -15.21 -25.79 -37.34
C MET A 1 -14.31 -24.70 -36.73
N ARG A 2 -14.89 -23.67 -36.07
CA ARG A 2 -14.13 -22.63 -35.33
C ARG A 2 -14.77 -22.20 -34.01
N ALA A 3 -15.83 -22.88 -33.55
CA ALA A 3 -16.48 -22.60 -32.27
C ALA A 3 -15.86 -23.36 -31.08
N SER A 4 -15.19 -24.49 -31.33
CA SER A 4 -14.63 -25.36 -30.27
C SER A 4 -13.42 -24.76 -29.57
N LYS A 5 -12.54 -24.07 -30.30
CA LYS A 5 -11.35 -23.43 -29.69
C LYS A 5 -11.72 -22.25 -28.78
N ILE A 6 -12.74 -21.47 -29.13
CA ILE A 6 -13.17 -20.29 -28.35
C ILE A 6 -13.85 -20.71 -27.03
N LEU A 7 -14.62 -21.80 -27.05
CA LEU A 7 -15.22 -22.39 -25.84
C LEU A 7 -14.17 -23.03 -24.91
N GLN A 8 -13.13 -23.64 -25.47
CA GLN A 8 -12.00 -24.17 -24.68
C GLN A 8 -11.19 -23.07 -23.99
N THR A 9 -10.97 -21.93 -24.65
CA THR A 9 -10.25 -20.80 -24.05
C THR A 9 -11.05 -20.08 -22.96
N ALA A 10 -12.39 -20.05 -23.06
CA ALA A 10 -13.24 -19.50 -22.00
C ALA A 10 -13.28 -20.42 -20.75
N SER A 11 -13.21 -21.75 -20.94
CA SER A 11 -13.08 -22.71 -19.84
C SER A 11 -11.71 -22.68 -19.16
N ALA A 12 -10.66 -22.22 -19.84
CA ALA A 12 -9.33 -22.07 -19.25
C ALA A 12 -9.20 -20.78 -18.41
N ALA A 13 -10.07 -19.80 -18.64
CA ALA A 13 -10.16 -18.56 -17.85
C ALA A 13 -11.19 -18.64 -16.71
N SER A 14 -11.98 -19.72 -16.63
CA SER A 14 -12.90 -19.96 -15.51
C SER A 14 -12.20 -20.80 -14.44
N HIS A 15 -12.45 -20.50 -13.16
CA HIS A 15 -11.96 -21.31 -12.02
C HIS A 15 -12.55 -22.74 -11.95
N VAL A 16 -13.07 -23.25 -13.06
CA VAL A 16 -13.75 -24.54 -13.16
C VAL A 16 -12.71 -25.64 -13.37
N VAL A 17 -12.22 -26.17 -12.26
CA VAL A 17 -11.31 -27.31 -12.23
C VAL A 17 -12.11 -28.61 -12.38
N PRO A 18 -11.73 -29.53 -13.30
CA PRO A 18 -12.42 -30.79 -13.48
C PRO A 18 -12.26 -31.70 -12.25
N VAL A 19 -13.27 -32.57 -12.04
CA VAL A 19 -13.37 -33.44 -10.85
C VAL A 19 -12.18 -34.39 -10.68
N ASN A 20 -11.55 -34.84 -11.77
CA ASN A 20 -10.40 -35.74 -11.74
C ASN A 20 -9.11 -35.07 -11.19
N GLN A 21 -9.06 -33.74 -11.17
CA GLN A 21 -7.95 -32.98 -10.58
C GLN A 21 -8.22 -32.61 -9.10
N LYS A 22 -9.36 -33.03 -8.55
CA LYS A 22 -9.74 -32.79 -7.15
C LYS A 22 -9.44 -34.02 -6.31
N TYR A 23 -8.72 -33.82 -5.21
CA TYR A 23 -8.34 -34.87 -4.26
C TYR A 23 -9.51 -35.31 -3.36
N THR A 24 -10.57 -35.83 -3.98
CA THR A 24 -11.75 -36.37 -3.30
C THR A 24 -12.12 -37.74 -3.86
N VAL A 25 -12.78 -38.56 -3.04
CA VAL A 25 -13.32 -39.86 -3.47
C VAL A 25 -14.30 -39.64 -4.61
N GLN A 26 -14.15 -40.37 -5.73
CA GLN A 26 -15.03 -40.22 -6.90
C GLN A 26 -15.93 -41.43 -7.10
N SER A 27 -17.05 -41.20 -7.77
CA SER A 27 -17.85 -42.28 -8.35
C SER A 27 -17.08 -42.95 -9.48
N TYR A 28 -17.28 -44.26 -9.69
CA TYR A 28 -16.60 -45.03 -10.74
C TYR A 28 -17.60 -45.78 -11.64
N GLY A 29 -17.17 -46.10 -12.85
CA GLY A 29 -17.95 -46.91 -13.80
C GLY A 29 -19.29 -46.28 -14.19
N ILE A 30 -20.36 -47.07 -14.14
CA ILE A 30 -21.71 -46.64 -14.53
C ILE A 30 -22.23 -45.49 -13.64
N TRP A 31 -21.87 -45.51 -12.35
CA TRP A 31 -22.30 -44.49 -11.38
C TRP A 31 -21.75 -43.09 -11.70
N GLU A 32 -20.55 -43.00 -12.29
CA GLU A 32 -20.00 -41.71 -12.73
C GLU A 32 -20.75 -41.15 -13.94
N ARG A 33 -21.26 -42.01 -14.83
CA ARG A 33 -22.08 -41.59 -15.98
C ARG A 33 -23.44 -41.08 -15.51
N ILE A 34 -24.05 -41.75 -14.54
CA ILE A 34 -25.29 -41.31 -13.90
C ILE A 34 -25.06 -39.97 -13.18
N ARG A 35 -24.01 -39.84 -12.37
CA ARG A 35 -23.67 -38.58 -11.68
C ARG A 35 -23.52 -37.42 -12.67
N ARG A 36 -22.81 -37.60 -13.78
CA ARG A 36 -22.63 -36.56 -14.80
C ARG A 36 -23.93 -36.17 -15.51
N ALA A 37 -24.87 -37.09 -15.66
CA ALA A 37 -26.15 -36.83 -16.31
C ALA A 37 -27.14 -36.09 -15.38
N PHE A 38 -27.12 -36.39 -14.07
CA PHE A 38 -28.10 -35.86 -13.11
C PHE A 38 -27.56 -34.74 -12.20
N ALA A 39 -26.24 -34.49 -12.17
CA ALA A 39 -25.67 -33.39 -11.39
C ALA A 39 -25.91 -32.03 -12.08
N VAL A 40 -26.36 -31.04 -11.29
CA VAL A 40 -26.51 -29.64 -11.72
C VAL A 40 -25.19 -29.06 -12.22
N ASP A 41 -24.09 -29.42 -11.56
CA ASP A 41 -22.72 -29.12 -11.99
C ASP A 41 -21.87 -30.40 -11.92
N PRO A 42 -21.52 -31.02 -13.06
CA PRO A 42 -20.72 -32.24 -13.08
C PRO A 42 -19.26 -31.99 -12.65
N THR A 43 -18.82 -30.74 -12.55
CA THR A 43 -17.48 -30.33 -12.10
C THR A 43 -17.35 -30.26 -10.58
N ARG A 44 -18.47 -30.31 -9.83
CA ARG A 44 -18.49 -30.28 -8.36
C ARG A 44 -18.07 -31.62 -7.74
N SER A 45 -17.24 -31.57 -6.70
CA SER A 45 -16.80 -32.74 -5.91
C SER A 45 -17.77 -33.06 -4.77
N ASN A 46 -17.70 -34.27 -4.22
CA ASN A 46 -18.46 -34.71 -3.04
C ASN A 46 -17.88 -34.22 -1.70
N GLY A 47 -16.66 -33.69 -1.67
CA GLY A 47 -16.01 -33.15 -0.47
C GLY A 47 -15.46 -34.20 0.49
N VAL A 48 -15.43 -35.47 0.10
CA VAL A 48 -14.85 -36.55 0.91
C VAL A 48 -13.39 -36.74 0.50
N PRO A 49 -12.40 -36.46 1.37
CA PRO A 49 -10.98 -36.60 1.03
C PRO A 49 -10.59 -38.06 0.78
N LEU A 50 -9.52 -38.28 0.02
CA LEU A 50 -8.98 -39.61 -0.23
C LEU A 50 -8.19 -40.10 0.99
N ASN A 51 -8.72 -41.08 1.73
CA ASN A 51 -8.11 -41.60 2.97
C ASN A 51 -6.65 -42.08 2.80
N ALA A 52 -6.29 -42.60 1.62
CA ALA A 52 -4.95 -43.11 1.38
C ALA A 52 -3.87 -42.01 1.27
N GLN A 53 -4.27 -40.79 0.90
CA GLN A 53 -3.37 -39.65 0.64
C GLN A 53 -3.53 -38.54 1.68
N PHE A 54 -4.75 -38.33 2.17
CA PHE A 54 -5.02 -37.29 3.14
C PHE A 54 -4.48 -37.72 4.51
N ARG A 55 -3.48 -36.99 5.01
CA ARG A 55 -2.87 -37.21 6.33
C ARG A 55 -2.26 -38.62 6.48
N ASN A 56 -1.69 -39.14 5.39
CA ASN A 56 -0.94 -40.38 5.39
C ASN A 56 0.41 -40.15 4.69
N PRO A 57 1.56 -40.28 5.38
CA PRO A 57 1.72 -40.74 6.77
C PRO A 57 1.07 -39.82 7.80
N ALA A 58 0.71 -40.39 8.97
CA ALA A 58 0.23 -39.59 10.08
C ALA A 58 1.33 -38.58 10.50
N PRO A 59 0.99 -37.39 11.03
CA PRO A 59 1.99 -36.36 11.34
C PRO A 59 3.13 -36.83 12.27
N GLY A 60 2.85 -37.76 13.19
CA GLY A 60 3.85 -38.34 14.10
C GLY A 60 4.53 -39.62 13.60
N ALA A 61 4.28 -40.05 12.37
CA ALA A 61 4.95 -41.21 11.76
C ALA A 61 6.26 -40.82 11.05
N LEU A 62 6.57 -39.52 10.97
CA LEU A 62 7.85 -39.03 10.50
C LEU A 62 8.84 -39.00 11.67
N GLU A 63 10.06 -39.46 11.43
CA GLU A 63 11.13 -39.43 12.42
C GLU A 63 11.42 -37.99 12.83
N PRO A 64 11.38 -37.64 14.15
CA PRO A 64 11.59 -36.26 14.61
C PRO A 64 12.93 -35.66 14.19
N GLN A 65 13.93 -36.50 13.91
CA GLN A 65 15.29 -36.08 13.50
C GLN A 65 15.41 -35.66 12.03
N THR A 66 14.32 -35.73 11.26
CA THR A 66 14.31 -35.30 9.84
C THR A 66 14.08 -33.80 9.67
N TYR A 67 13.74 -33.08 10.74
CA TYR A 67 13.44 -31.67 10.68
C TYR A 67 14.53 -30.86 11.40
N ASP A 68 15.17 -29.98 10.63
CA ASP A 68 16.06 -28.94 11.14
C ASP A 68 15.37 -27.58 11.01
N ASP A 69 15.46 -26.75 12.04
CA ASP A 69 14.88 -25.41 12.01
C ASP A 69 15.56 -24.56 10.94
N PRO A 70 14.80 -24.01 9.96
CA PRO A 70 15.41 -23.20 8.92
C PRO A 70 15.86 -21.87 9.50
N VAL A 71 17.13 -21.55 9.27
CA VAL A 71 17.74 -20.28 9.65
C VAL A 71 18.05 -19.46 8.39
N THR A 72 17.89 -18.14 8.47
CA THR A 72 18.12 -17.24 7.33
C THR A 72 19.51 -16.62 7.39
N ILE A 73 20.22 -16.51 6.27
CA ILE A 73 21.47 -15.75 6.17
C ILE A 73 21.10 -14.31 5.78
N PRO A 74 21.55 -13.27 6.50
CA PRO A 74 22.68 -13.22 7.45
C PRO A 74 22.34 -13.47 8.93
N ALA A 75 21.07 -13.72 9.28
CA ALA A 75 20.66 -13.87 10.67
C ALA A 75 21.23 -15.12 11.39
N ALA A 76 21.68 -16.11 10.64
CA ALA A 76 22.25 -17.37 11.14
C ALA A 76 23.78 -17.33 11.31
N ASP A 77 24.46 -16.26 10.87
CA ASP A 77 25.91 -16.21 10.90
C ASP A 77 26.46 -16.14 12.34
N ILE A 78 27.55 -16.85 12.59
CA ILE A 78 28.21 -17.01 13.90
C ILE A 78 29.26 -15.92 14.12
N ALA A 79 29.91 -15.43 13.05
CA ALA A 79 31.04 -14.52 13.17
C ALA A 79 30.64 -13.03 13.13
N ASP A 80 29.90 -12.59 12.11
CA ASP A 80 29.69 -11.16 11.82
C ASP A 80 28.27 -10.65 12.15
N ASN A 81 27.61 -11.26 13.13
CA ASN A 81 26.19 -11.03 13.44
C ASN A 81 25.94 -10.51 14.87
N PRO A 82 26.51 -9.36 15.27
CA PRO A 82 26.26 -8.81 16.60
C PRO A 82 24.82 -8.31 16.74
N TYR A 83 24.17 -8.64 17.87
CA TYR A 83 22.74 -8.39 18.09
C TYR A 83 22.31 -6.93 17.92
N TRP A 84 23.16 -5.97 18.31
CA TRP A 84 22.82 -4.54 18.24
C TRP A 84 22.62 -4.02 16.81
N LYS A 85 23.25 -4.63 15.79
CA LYS A 85 23.00 -4.28 14.37
C LYS A 85 21.66 -4.81 13.87
N ARG A 86 21.15 -5.86 14.51
CA ARG A 86 19.87 -6.53 14.19
C ARG A 86 18.71 -6.10 15.07
N ASP A 87 18.96 -5.30 16.10
CA ASP A 87 17.94 -4.90 17.07
C ASP A 87 17.00 -3.83 16.47
N VAL A 88 16.07 -4.27 15.63
CA VAL A 88 15.00 -3.43 15.07
C VAL A 88 14.01 -2.94 16.12
N ARG A 89 13.93 -3.63 17.26
CA ARG A 89 13.02 -3.27 18.35
C ARG A 89 13.45 -1.97 19.02
N ARG A 90 14.77 -1.73 19.13
CA ARG A 90 15.31 -0.45 19.65
C ARG A 90 15.46 0.62 18.58
N ALA A 91 15.59 0.24 17.32
CA ALA A 91 15.67 1.17 16.18
C ALA A 91 14.28 1.57 15.66
N TYR A 92 13.30 1.79 16.54
CA TYR A 92 11.97 2.25 16.14
C TYR A 92 12.01 3.74 15.75
N PRO A 93 11.25 4.16 14.72
CA PRO A 93 11.15 5.57 14.39
C PRO A 93 10.48 6.32 15.54
N GLN A 94 11.11 7.41 15.99
CA GLN A 94 10.53 8.26 17.03
C GLN A 94 9.34 9.05 16.48
N VAL A 95 8.28 9.16 17.28
CA VAL A 95 7.12 9.96 16.94
C VAL A 95 7.49 11.43 17.03
N SER A 96 7.47 12.14 15.89
CA SER A 96 7.65 13.58 15.84
C SER A 96 6.32 14.29 16.12
N VAL A 97 6.24 15.02 17.23
CA VAL A 97 5.09 15.89 17.55
C VAL A 97 5.50 17.33 17.26
N VAL A 98 4.78 17.97 16.35
CA VAL A 98 5.04 19.37 15.97
C VAL A 98 3.95 20.24 16.57
N LYS A 99 4.31 21.19 17.44
CA LYS A 99 3.39 22.17 18.01
C LYS A 99 3.29 23.41 17.12
N GLN A 100 2.25 24.20 17.35
CA GLN A 100 2.03 25.46 16.64
C GLN A 100 3.23 26.42 16.76
N ALA A 101 3.86 26.50 17.93
CA ALA A 101 5.06 27.31 18.15
C ALA A 101 6.28 26.80 17.34
N ASP A 102 6.44 25.49 17.22
CA ASP A 102 7.52 24.87 16.44
C ASP A 102 7.37 25.21 14.95
N VAL A 103 6.14 25.20 14.43
CA VAL A 103 5.85 25.61 13.03
C VAL A 103 6.20 27.08 12.80
N VAL A 104 5.85 27.97 13.74
CA VAL A 104 6.20 29.41 13.63
C VAL A 104 7.71 29.60 13.60
N GLY A 105 8.46 28.85 14.42
CA GLY A 105 9.92 28.84 14.40
C GLY A 105 10.48 28.39 13.05
N LEU A 106 9.96 27.29 12.50
CA LEU A 106 10.36 26.77 11.18
C LEU A 106 10.06 27.77 10.05
N LEU A 107 8.90 28.44 10.09
CA LEU A 107 8.56 29.45 9.08
C LEU A 107 9.42 30.72 9.19
N THR A 108 9.83 31.09 10.40
CA THR A 108 10.60 32.31 10.67
C THR A 108 12.09 32.16 10.34
N TYR A 109 12.69 31.03 10.74
CA TYR A 109 14.13 30.80 10.68
C TYR A 109 14.55 29.71 9.68
N GLY A 110 13.59 28.98 9.12
CA GLY A 110 13.86 27.89 8.19
C GLY A 110 14.12 26.55 8.89
N SER A 111 14.57 25.59 8.11
CA SER A 111 14.90 24.23 8.57
C SER A 111 16.41 24.00 8.53
N LYS A 112 16.87 22.85 9.06
CA LYS A 112 18.28 22.45 8.91
C LYS A 112 18.68 22.26 7.43
N ALA A 113 17.74 21.88 6.56
CA ALA A 113 17.99 21.70 5.14
C ALA A 113 18.05 23.05 4.41
N GLU A 114 17.20 24.00 4.80
CA GLU A 114 17.09 25.33 4.20
C GLU A 114 17.02 26.40 5.30
N PRO A 115 18.17 26.86 5.82
CA PRO A 115 18.22 27.91 6.84
C PRO A 115 17.95 29.28 6.22
N LYS A 116 17.18 30.14 6.90
CA LYS A 116 16.98 31.53 6.51
C LYS A 116 18.00 32.43 7.21
N ASP A 117 18.45 33.49 6.53
CA ASP A 117 19.43 34.46 7.05
C ASP A 117 18.96 35.25 8.28
N SER A 118 17.68 35.10 8.67
CA SER A 118 17.06 35.74 9.83
C SER A 118 17.56 35.21 11.18
N LEU A 119 18.24 34.07 11.20
CA LEU A 119 18.79 33.48 12.43
C LEU A 119 20.23 33.96 12.66
N LEU A 120 20.47 34.64 13.78
CA LEU A 120 21.81 35.06 14.17
C LEU A 120 22.66 33.87 14.62
N ALA A 121 23.98 33.92 14.39
CA ALA A 121 24.90 32.87 14.83
C ALA A 121 25.22 32.95 16.34
N GLY A 122 25.42 31.80 16.98
CA GLY A 122 25.86 31.69 18.37
C GLY A 122 24.75 31.92 19.39
N GLU A 123 25.09 32.49 20.56
CA GLU A 123 24.17 32.66 21.68
C GLU A 123 22.97 33.57 21.34
N ALA A 124 23.18 34.58 20.49
CA ALA A 124 22.11 35.46 20.02
C ALA A 124 21.01 34.69 19.26
N GLY A 125 21.37 33.67 18.47
CA GLY A 125 20.41 32.81 17.77
C GLY A 125 19.62 31.92 18.73
N THR A 126 20.26 31.40 19.77
CA THR A 126 19.54 30.59 20.78
C THR A 126 18.51 31.42 21.54
N GLN A 127 18.83 32.68 21.86
CA GLN A 127 17.89 33.60 22.50
C GLN A 127 16.73 33.96 21.58
N GLN A 128 16.97 34.16 20.28
CA GLN A 128 15.93 34.39 19.28
C GLN A 128 14.95 33.21 19.16
N LEU A 129 15.46 31.97 19.19
CA LEU A 129 14.63 30.77 19.15
C LEU A 129 13.73 30.66 20.39
N VAL A 130 14.26 30.93 21.58
CA VAL A 130 13.49 30.90 22.84
C VAL A 130 12.44 32.01 22.88
N GLN A 131 12.79 33.23 22.49
CA GLN A 131 11.84 34.36 22.44
C GLN A 131 10.71 34.10 21.44
N THR A 132 11.04 33.52 20.28
CA THR A 132 10.04 33.18 19.26
C THR A 132 9.13 32.06 19.74
N GLN A 133 9.67 31.06 20.44
CA GLN A 133 8.86 29.99 21.00
C GLN A 133 7.84 30.54 22.02
N GLN A 134 8.27 31.40 22.94
CA GLN A 134 7.38 32.02 23.94
C GLN A 134 6.31 32.89 23.26
N THR A 135 6.72 33.75 22.32
CA THR A 135 5.80 34.64 21.61
C THR A 135 4.79 33.84 20.77
N ALA A 136 5.23 32.73 20.17
CA ALA A 136 4.37 31.89 19.34
C ALA A 136 3.39 31.04 20.16
N GLU A 137 3.73 30.67 21.40
CA GLU A 137 2.79 30.05 22.34
C GLU A 137 1.69 31.04 22.78
N GLU A 138 2.03 32.31 22.99
CA GLU A 138 1.07 33.35 23.41
C GLU A 138 0.17 33.86 22.28
N ARG A 139 0.75 34.12 21.10
CA ARG A 139 0.02 34.75 19.96
C ARG A 139 -0.52 33.75 18.95
N GLY A 140 0.02 32.53 18.93
CA GLY A 140 -0.34 31.48 17.98
C GLY A 140 0.11 31.76 16.53
N LEU A 141 -0.06 30.76 15.68
CA LEU A 141 0.30 30.77 14.25
C LEU A 141 -0.49 31.79 13.43
N ALA A 142 -1.72 32.12 13.84
CA ALA A 142 -2.56 33.06 13.12
C ALA A 142 -1.95 34.47 13.10
N ALA A 143 -1.38 34.92 14.22
CA ALA A 143 -0.69 36.20 14.29
C ALA A 143 0.55 36.24 13.38
N HIS A 144 1.31 35.14 13.30
CA HIS A 144 2.47 35.05 12.42
C HIS A 144 2.10 35.18 10.93
N PHE A 145 0.97 34.61 10.49
CA PHE A 145 0.50 34.79 9.12
C PHE A 145 -0.04 36.20 8.83
N GLN A 146 -0.60 36.89 9.83
CA GLN A 146 -1.01 38.29 9.70
C GLN A 146 0.19 39.22 9.52
N GLU A 147 1.27 38.98 10.27
CA GLU A 147 2.51 39.76 10.18
C GLU A 147 3.30 39.45 8.90
N LYS A 148 3.29 38.19 8.45
CA LYS A 148 4.04 37.73 7.26
C LYS A 148 3.12 37.04 6.25
N ALA A 149 2.33 37.81 5.53
CA ALA A 149 1.41 37.32 4.50
C ALA A 149 2.09 36.49 3.40
N SER A 150 3.38 36.72 3.11
CA SER A 150 4.17 35.96 2.13
C SER A 150 4.61 34.57 2.59
N SER A 151 4.55 34.27 3.90
CA SER A 151 4.96 32.96 4.44
C SER A 151 4.02 31.82 4.06
N GLY A 152 2.82 32.13 3.56
CA GLY A 152 1.91 31.13 2.99
C GLY A 152 2.45 30.47 1.71
N ALA A 153 3.34 31.14 0.97
CA ALA A 153 3.96 30.58 -0.23
C ALA A 153 4.98 29.47 0.07
N ASP A 154 5.60 29.47 1.26
CA ASP A 154 6.50 28.40 1.71
C ASP A 154 5.71 27.14 2.16
N VAL A 155 4.42 27.32 2.51
CA VAL A 155 3.52 26.25 2.97
C VAL A 155 2.81 25.59 1.78
N LEU A 156 2.60 26.33 0.70
CA LEU A 156 2.00 25.84 -0.53
C LEU A 156 3.13 25.40 -1.48
N GLY A 157 2.92 24.33 -2.25
CA GLY A 157 3.94 23.87 -3.19
C GLY A 157 4.31 24.94 -4.23
N THR A 158 5.31 24.68 -5.06
CA THR A 158 5.84 25.60 -6.10
C THR A 158 4.78 26.18 -7.07
N GLN A 159 3.58 25.60 -7.10
CA GLN A 159 2.44 26.02 -7.92
C GLN A 159 1.35 26.78 -7.11
N ALA A 160 1.61 27.16 -5.86
CA ALA A 160 0.64 27.76 -4.93
C ALA A 160 -0.63 26.91 -4.70
N LEU A 161 -0.54 25.60 -4.95
CA LEU A 161 -1.59 24.63 -4.70
C LEU A 161 -1.35 23.92 -3.36
N ALA A 162 -2.44 23.57 -2.69
CA ALA A 162 -2.37 22.73 -1.50
C ALA A 162 -1.84 21.33 -1.88
N GLU A 163 -0.92 20.80 -1.09
CA GLU A 163 -0.44 19.42 -1.28
C GLU A 163 -1.61 18.44 -1.18
N ILE A 164 -1.73 17.59 -2.20
CA ILE A 164 -2.74 16.54 -2.24
C ILE A 164 -2.22 15.36 -1.40
N ALA A 165 -3.12 14.64 -0.73
CA ALA A 165 -2.76 13.43 0.03
C ALA A 165 -1.85 12.52 -0.81
N TYR A 166 -0.72 12.08 -0.24
CA TYR A 166 0.37 11.37 -0.93
C TYR A 166 -0.07 10.17 -1.80
N HIS A 167 -1.17 9.49 -1.47
CA HIS A 167 -1.72 8.38 -2.27
C HIS A 167 -2.39 8.82 -3.58
N CYS A 168 -2.77 10.08 -3.69
CA CYS A 168 -3.42 10.64 -4.87
C CYS A 168 -2.41 11.03 -5.96
N LEU A 169 -1.16 11.33 -5.56
CA LEU A 169 -0.09 11.71 -6.49
C LEU A 169 0.31 10.54 -7.40
N ASP A 170 0.43 9.34 -6.85
CA ASP A 170 0.75 8.13 -7.62
C ASP A 170 -0.36 7.75 -8.60
N ALA A 171 -1.62 7.91 -8.19
CA ALA A 171 -2.76 7.68 -9.06
C ALA A 171 -2.81 8.70 -10.21
N ALA A 172 -2.53 9.99 -9.93
CA ALA A 172 -2.54 11.04 -10.95
C ALA A 172 -1.40 10.88 -11.97
N LEU A 173 -0.20 10.47 -11.54
CA LEU A 173 0.95 10.23 -12.43
C LEU A 173 0.74 8.97 -13.31
N LEU A 174 0.19 7.89 -12.74
CA LEU A 174 -0.20 6.71 -13.52
C LEU A 174 -1.31 7.05 -14.52
N PHE A 175 -2.29 7.88 -14.14
CA PHE A 175 -3.39 8.25 -15.02
C PHE A 175 -2.94 9.17 -16.17
N SER A 176 -2.04 10.12 -15.90
CA SER A 176 -1.44 10.99 -16.92
C SER A 176 -0.61 10.22 -17.96
N SER A 177 0.16 9.20 -17.54
CA SER A 177 0.96 8.41 -18.49
C SER A 177 0.13 7.43 -19.34
N VAL A 178 -0.99 6.93 -18.80
CA VAL A 178 -1.84 5.93 -19.48
C VAL A 178 -2.92 6.57 -20.37
N TYR A 179 -3.40 7.78 -20.02
CA TYR A 179 -4.54 8.43 -20.69
C TYR A 179 -4.20 9.74 -21.41
N ALA A 180 -2.92 10.02 -21.67
CA ALA A 180 -2.50 11.17 -22.49
C ALA A 180 -3.11 11.09 -23.91
N GLY A 181 -4.13 11.90 -24.18
CA GLY A 181 -4.76 12.03 -25.49
C GLY A 181 -6.22 11.55 -25.60
N ILE A 182 -6.84 11.09 -24.51
CA ILE A 182 -8.26 10.70 -24.54
C ILE A 182 -9.14 11.91 -24.24
N PRO A 183 -10.13 12.25 -25.09
CA PRO A 183 -11.02 13.38 -24.84
C PRO A 183 -11.78 13.19 -23.53
N TYR A 184 -11.88 14.26 -22.74
CA TYR A 184 -12.45 14.31 -21.38
C TYR A 184 -13.78 13.55 -21.19
N ILE A 185 -14.61 13.48 -22.24
CA ILE A 185 -15.90 12.78 -22.25
C ILE A 185 -15.73 11.26 -22.18
N ALA A 186 -14.76 10.70 -22.90
CA ALA A 186 -14.48 9.27 -22.89
C ALA A 186 -13.83 8.82 -21.57
N MET A 187 -13.02 9.70 -20.98
CA MET A 187 -12.38 9.47 -19.68
C MET A 187 -13.40 9.36 -18.52
N LYS A 188 -14.45 10.18 -18.55
CA LYS A 188 -15.58 10.10 -17.59
C LYS A 188 -16.38 8.80 -17.67
N GLN A 189 -16.40 8.15 -18.83
CA GLN A 189 -17.10 6.88 -19.01
C GLN A 189 -16.29 5.74 -18.40
N VAL A 190 -14.99 5.68 -18.72
CA VAL A 190 -14.05 4.67 -18.20
C VAL A 190 -13.95 4.68 -16.67
N LEU A 191 -13.95 5.87 -16.06
CA LEU A 191 -13.89 6.01 -14.60
C LEU A 191 -15.18 5.57 -13.88
N ARG A 192 -16.34 5.71 -14.52
CA ARG A 192 -17.61 5.18 -13.99
C ARG A 192 -17.68 3.65 -14.05
N ASP A 193 -17.14 3.07 -15.12
CA ASP A 193 -17.17 1.63 -15.34
C ASP A 193 -16.18 0.87 -14.42
N LEU A 194 -15.15 1.55 -13.90
CA LEU A 194 -14.12 0.97 -13.01
C LEU A 194 -14.51 0.91 -11.52
N HIS A 195 -15.71 1.35 -11.12
CA HIS A 195 -16.19 1.32 -9.72
C HIS A 195 -15.18 1.85 -8.67
N LEU A 196 -14.34 2.80 -9.07
CA LEU A 196 -13.38 3.44 -8.18
C LEU A 196 -14.17 4.23 -7.13
N THR A 197 -13.90 3.94 -5.86
CA THR A 197 -14.56 4.57 -4.70
C THR A 197 -14.51 6.10 -4.81
N ASN A 198 -15.55 6.77 -4.28
CA ASN A 198 -15.77 8.24 -4.37
C ASN A 198 -14.52 9.10 -4.13
N SER A 199 -13.57 8.64 -3.33
CA SER A 199 -12.30 9.32 -3.05
C SER A 199 -11.38 9.43 -4.28
N ALA A 200 -11.30 8.40 -5.11
CA ALA A 200 -10.49 8.40 -6.34
C ALA A 200 -11.10 9.33 -7.41
N HIS A 201 -12.43 9.42 -7.44
CA HIS A 201 -13.15 10.27 -8.37
C HIS A 201 -12.94 11.78 -8.06
N LEU A 202 -12.88 12.15 -6.77
CA LEU A 202 -12.54 13.51 -6.34
C LEU A 202 -11.10 13.88 -6.73
N CYS A 203 -10.18 12.94 -6.50
CA CYS A 203 -8.75 13.05 -6.77
C CYS A 203 -8.40 13.38 -8.24
N ILE A 204 -9.08 12.74 -9.20
CA ILE A 204 -8.79 12.94 -10.63
C ILE A 204 -9.42 14.25 -11.14
N THR A 205 -10.59 14.64 -10.62
CA THR A 205 -11.30 15.84 -11.09
C THR A 205 -10.62 17.16 -10.72
N THR A 206 -9.81 17.18 -9.66
CA THR A 206 -9.02 18.35 -9.29
C THR A 206 -7.75 18.49 -10.14
N SER A 207 -7.19 17.37 -10.62
CA SER A 207 -6.00 17.37 -11.49
C SER A 207 -6.28 17.80 -12.93
N THR A 208 -7.48 17.58 -13.46
CA THR A 208 -7.81 17.86 -14.88
C THR A 208 -8.44 19.23 -15.12
N LYS A 209 -8.51 20.08 -14.09
CA LYS A 209 -9.02 21.46 -14.19
C LYS A 209 -7.92 22.51 -14.36
N SER A 210 -6.66 22.07 -14.49
CA SER A 210 -5.55 22.88 -14.99
C SER A 210 -5.42 22.77 -16.51
#